data_AF-A0A6B3GRK6-F1
#
_entry.id   AF-A0A6B3GRK6-F1
#
_cell.length_a   1.000
_cell.length_b   1.000
_cell.length_c   1.000
_cell.angle_alpha   90.00
_cell.angle_beta   90.00
_cell.angle_gamma   90.00
#
_symmetry.space_group_name_H-M   'P 1'
#
loop_
_entity.id
_entity.type
_entity.pdbx_description
1 polymer ?
#
loop_
_entity_poly.entity_id
_entity_poly.type
_entity_poly.pdbx_seq_one_letter_code
_entity_poly.pdbx_strand_id
1 'polypeptide(L)'
;TGYRVLPHENGHVFGLPDLYTMEGGGSVGHWDIMSEDWGANNDFLAWHKWKLGWLDNEQISCASQPGVSEHTLGPLATEGGTKLAFVPLSAQSGYAVEVRTAAGNDEAVCRPGVLIYKVSSDVDTGQGPVSVADATEDSGGCTRRPNVHAELSDAPFRPGQTFTDRANGVRISVLDKDDDGNYRVRVTRP
;
A
#
# COMPACT_ATOMS: atom_id res chain seq x y z
N THR A 1 10.61 17.24 14.51
CA THR A 1 9.77 16.55 13.49
C THR A 1 8.65 17.42 12.92
N GLY A 2 8.72 18.77 12.96
CA GLY A 2 7.68 19.61 12.34
C GLY A 2 7.71 19.67 10.81
N TYR A 3 8.87 19.42 10.18
CA TYR A 3 9.00 19.53 8.72
C TYR A 3 8.16 18.53 7.93
N ARG A 4 7.68 17.46 8.58
CA ARG A 4 6.84 16.41 7.98
C ARG A 4 5.36 16.74 7.94
N VAL A 5 4.91 17.63 8.82
CA VAL A 5 3.55 18.17 8.78
C VAL A 5 3.35 18.90 7.44
N LEU A 6 4.38 19.58 6.93
CA LEU A 6 4.29 20.28 5.64
C LEU A 6 3.87 19.37 4.47
N PRO A 7 4.54 18.24 4.17
CA PRO A 7 4.09 17.35 3.10
C PRO A 7 2.72 16.69 3.37
N HIS A 8 2.38 16.39 4.63
CA HIS A 8 1.05 15.89 5.00
C HIS A 8 -0.05 16.92 4.68
N GLU A 9 0.07 18.14 5.22
CA GLU A 9 -0.90 19.22 5.01
C GLU A 9 -0.98 19.65 3.55
N ASN A 10 0.14 19.64 2.83
CA ASN A 10 0.13 19.88 1.38
C ASN A 10 -0.61 18.76 0.63
N GLY A 11 -0.56 17.52 1.11
CA GLY A 11 -1.36 16.42 0.57
C GLY A 11 -2.86 16.74 0.55
N HIS A 12 -3.38 17.38 1.61
CA HIS A 12 -4.77 17.84 1.64
C HIS A 12 -5.08 18.93 0.61
N VAL A 13 -4.14 19.86 0.38
CA VAL A 13 -4.29 20.88 -0.67
C VAL A 13 -4.46 20.25 -2.05
N PHE A 14 -3.85 19.08 -2.29
CA PHE A 14 -4.02 18.28 -3.51
C PHE A 14 -5.16 17.25 -3.44
N GLY A 15 -6.00 17.30 -2.41
CA GLY A 15 -7.21 16.49 -2.28
C GLY A 15 -6.98 15.07 -1.76
N LEU A 16 -5.89 14.80 -1.05
CA LEU A 16 -5.71 13.55 -0.33
C LEU A 16 -6.43 13.59 1.04
N PRO A 17 -7.14 12.51 1.43
CA PRO A 17 -7.80 12.43 2.73
C PRO A 17 -6.82 12.01 3.83
N ASP A 18 -7.19 12.29 5.08
CA ASP A 18 -6.63 11.61 6.25
C ASP A 18 -6.99 10.13 6.21
N LEU A 19 -5.98 9.29 6.42
CA LEU A 19 -6.12 7.83 6.43
C LEU A 19 -6.20 7.25 7.85
N TYR A 20 -5.80 8.01 8.86
CA TYR A 20 -5.99 7.60 10.26
C TYR A 20 -7.47 7.65 10.64
N THR A 21 -7.86 6.84 11.61
CA THR A 21 -9.20 6.88 12.21
C THR A 21 -9.16 7.57 13.57
N MET A 22 -10.32 7.73 14.22
CA MET A 22 -10.37 8.19 15.61
C MET A 22 -9.57 7.29 16.58
N GLU A 23 -9.31 6.04 16.19
CA GLU A 23 -8.51 5.07 16.96
C GLU A 23 -7.01 5.17 16.63
N GLY A 24 -6.63 6.02 15.67
CA GLY A 24 -5.26 6.30 15.27
C GLY A 24 -4.89 5.72 13.89
N GLY A 25 -3.59 5.58 13.65
CA GLY A 25 -3.04 5.11 12.37
C GLY A 25 -3.24 3.62 12.07
N GLY A 26 -4.01 2.88 12.88
CA GLY A 26 -4.14 1.41 12.76
C GLY A 26 -4.76 0.89 11.46
N SER A 27 -5.27 1.77 10.59
CA SER A 27 -5.77 1.39 9.27
C SER A 27 -4.65 1.28 8.22
N VAL A 28 -3.66 2.18 8.25
CA VAL A 28 -2.61 2.26 7.21
C VAL A 28 -1.20 2.30 7.80
N GLY A 29 -1.04 2.84 9.00
CA GLY A 29 0.24 2.97 9.68
C GLY A 29 1.24 3.82 8.91
N HIS A 30 2.52 3.58 9.13
CA HIS A 30 3.61 4.31 8.50
C HIS A 30 3.71 4.13 6.96
N TRP A 31 2.81 3.38 6.32
CA TRP A 31 2.89 3.14 4.88
C TRP A 31 2.45 4.33 4.02
N ASP A 32 1.78 5.33 4.61
CA ASP A 32 1.44 6.60 3.95
C ASP A 32 1.60 7.78 4.93
N ILE A 33 2.16 8.89 4.46
CA ILE A 33 2.28 10.12 5.25
C ILE A 33 0.91 10.73 5.62
N MET A 34 -0.15 10.41 4.87
CA MET A 34 -1.53 10.80 5.20
C MET A 34 -2.14 9.99 6.36
N SER A 35 -1.45 8.96 6.86
CA SER A 35 -1.85 8.20 8.05
C SER A 35 -0.99 8.52 9.26
N GLU A 36 0.33 8.61 9.10
CA GLU A 36 1.28 8.90 10.18
C GLU A 36 2.20 10.06 9.78
N ASP A 37 1.78 11.26 10.16
CA ASP A 37 2.42 12.54 9.86
C ASP A 37 3.65 12.80 10.78
N TRP A 38 3.67 12.20 11.97
CA TRP A 38 4.80 12.19 12.89
C TRP A 38 5.56 10.86 12.85
N GLY A 39 6.91 10.87 12.94
CA GLY A 39 7.70 9.63 13.05
C GLY A 39 8.83 9.47 12.05
N ALA A 40 9.00 8.24 11.56
CA ALA A 40 10.01 7.84 10.57
C ALA A 40 9.58 8.21 9.15
N ASN A 41 10.50 8.58 8.25
CA ASN A 41 10.10 8.96 6.88
C ASN A 41 9.38 7.81 6.19
N ASN A 42 8.30 8.19 5.50
CA ASN A 42 7.34 7.33 4.87
C ASN A 42 7.02 7.94 3.51
N ASP A 43 6.92 7.10 2.49
CA ASP A 43 6.43 7.54 1.18
C ASP A 43 4.91 7.67 1.14
N PHE A 44 4.37 8.25 0.06
CA PHE A 44 2.97 8.07 -0.28
C PHE A 44 2.74 6.67 -0.85
N LEU A 45 1.56 6.09 -0.58
CA LEU A 45 1.09 4.91 -1.30
C LEU A 45 1.06 5.17 -2.81
N ALA A 46 1.35 4.16 -3.62
CA ALA A 46 1.32 4.25 -5.09
C ALA A 46 -0.05 4.73 -5.59
N TRP A 47 -1.14 4.38 -4.90
CA TRP A 47 -2.48 4.92 -5.18
C TRP A 47 -2.51 6.45 -5.11
N HIS A 48 -1.94 7.03 -4.06
CA HIS A 48 -1.86 8.48 -3.90
C HIS A 48 -0.87 9.11 -4.88
N LYS A 49 0.28 8.49 -5.13
CA LYS A 49 1.22 8.95 -6.16
C LYS A 49 0.59 8.95 -7.56
N TRP A 50 -0.21 7.95 -7.89
CA TRP A 50 -0.97 7.91 -9.15
C TRP A 50 -2.00 9.04 -9.21
N LYS A 51 -2.79 9.23 -8.15
CA LYS A 51 -3.76 10.34 -8.07
C LYS A 51 -3.09 11.73 -8.22
N LEU A 52 -1.88 11.89 -7.69
CA LEU A 52 -1.09 13.12 -7.80
C LEU A 52 -0.35 13.27 -9.13
N GLY A 53 -0.39 12.28 -10.02
CA GLY A 53 0.32 12.29 -11.30
C GLY A 53 1.83 12.11 -11.19
N TRP A 54 2.31 11.50 -10.10
CA TRP A 54 3.71 11.11 -9.94
C TRP A 54 4.00 9.70 -10.47
N LEU A 55 2.95 8.89 -10.61
CA LEU A 55 2.97 7.65 -11.38
C LEU A 55 2.06 7.83 -12.58
N ASP A 56 2.56 7.50 -13.76
CA ASP A 56 1.78 7.55 -15.00
C ASP A 56 0.95 6.27 -15.19
N ASN A 57 -0.05 6.33 -16.07
CA ASN A 57 -0.94 5.19 -16.32
C ASN A 57 -0.19 3.95 -16.82
N GLU A 58 0.93 4.12 -17.52
CA GLU A 58 1.81 3.04 -18.00
C GLU A 58 2.46 2.28 -16.84
N GLN A 59 2.54 2.87 -15.64
CA GLN A 59 3.06 2.25 -14.44
C GLN A 59 1.98 1.52 -13.63
N ILE A 60 0.72 1.54 -14.09
CA ILE A 60 -0.42 0.92 -13.42
C ILE A 60 -0.91 -0.27 -14.24
N SER A 61 -1.03 -1.43 -13.59
CA SER A 61 -1.57 -2.63 -14.21
C SER A 61 -2.95 -2.97 -13.63
N CYS A 62 -3.99 -2.94 -14.44
CA CYS A 62 -5.36 -3.19 -13.98
C CYS A 62 -5.74 -4.66 -14.14
N ALA A 63 -6.01 -5.35 -13.02
CA ALA A 63 -6.57 -6.69 -12.99
C ALA A 63 -8.12 -6.62 -13.02
N SER A 64 -8.70 -6.08 -14.09
CA SER A 64 -10.15 -5.80 -14.18
C SER A 64 -11.00 -6.92 -14.76
N GLN A 65 -10.38 -7.94 -15.35
CA GLN A 65 -11.07 -9.08 -15.96
C GLN A 65 -11.28 -10.23 -14.96
N PRO A 66 -12.34 -11.05 -15.11
CA PRO A 66 -12.49 -12.33 -14.41
C PRO A 66 -11.34 -13.30 -14.70
N GLY A 67 -11.13 -14.27 -13.82
CA GLY A 67 -10.13 -15.32 -13.98
C GLY A 67 -8.78 -14.97 -13.34
N VAL A 68 -7.70 -15.46 -13.95
CA VAL A 68 -6.34 -15.35 -13.41
C VAL A 68 -5.48 -14.42 -14.27
N SER A 69 -4.83 -13.46 -13.62
CA SER A 69 -3.83 -12.58 -14.24
C SER A 69 -2.54 -12.56 -13.40
N GLU A 70 -1.40 -12.33 -14.05
CA GLU A 70 -0.11 -12.15 -13.38
C GLU A 70 0.46 -10.76 -13.69
N HIS A 71 1.07 -10.14 -12.69
CA HIS A 71 1.61 -8.79 -12.77
C HIS A 71 3.01 -8.78 -12.14
N THR A 72 3.98 -8.20 -12.84
CA THR A 72 5.33 -7.98 -12.30
C THR A 72 5.40 -6.55 -11.78
N LEU A 73 5.69 -6.38 -10.49
CA LEU A 73 5.72 -5.09 -9.81
C LEU A 73 7.14 -4.77 -9.36
N GLY A 74 7.65 -3.62 -9.76
CA GLY A 74 8.93 -3.09 -9.27
C GLY A 74 8.76 -2.33 -7.96
N PRO A 75 9.81 -2.24 -7.12
CA PRO A 75 9.80 -1.41 -5.92
C PRO A 75 9.33 0.02 -6.20
N LEU A 76 8.51 0.58 -5.31
CA LEU A 76 7.94 1.92 -5.49
C LEU A 76 8.99 3.02 -5.57
N ALA A 77 10.12 2.84 -4.88
CA ALA A 77 11.21 3.80 -4.81
C ALA A 77 12.10 3.83 -6.06
N THR A 78 12.01 2.85 -6.97
CA THR A 78 12.83 2.80 -8.19
C THR A 78 12.13 3.49 -9.35
N GLU A 79 12.87 3.95 -10.35
CA GLU A 79 12.28 4.54 -11.57
C GLU A 79 11.71 3.46 -12.51
N GLY A 80 10.68 3.83 -13.28
CA GLY A 80 10.12 3.00 -14.35
C GLY A 80 9.45 1.69 -13.91
N GLY A 81 8.92 0.95 -14.89
CA GLY A 81 8.20 -0.30 -14.65
C GLY A 81 6.83 -0.11 -13.98
N THR A 82 6.09 -1.21 -13.87
CA THR A 82 4.80 -1.23 -13.18
C THR A 82 5.01 -1.11 -11.68
N LYS A 83 4.35 -0.15 -11.04
CA LYS A 83 4.45 0.15 -9.61
C LYS A 83 3.24 -0.29 -8.81
N LEU A 84 2.08 -0.35 -9.47
CA LEU A 84 0.81 -0.68 -8.86
C LEU A 84 0.06 -1.68 -9.72
N ALA A 85 -0.40 -2.79 -9.13
CA ALA A 85 -1.51 -3.56 -9.68
C ALA A 85 -2.80 -3.15 -8.96
N PHE A 86 -3.82 -2.73 -9.72
CA PHE A 86 -5.13 -2.36 -9.19
C PHE A 86 -6.17 -3.44 -9.50
N VAL A 87 -6.87 -3.89 -8.47
CA VAL A 87 -7.88 -4.95 -8.51
C VAL A 87 -9.24 -4.33 -8.15
N PRO A 88 -10.04 -3.89 -9.14
CA PRO A 88 -11.33 -3.26 -8.85
C PRO A 88 -12.32 -4.25 -8.25
N LEU A 89 -13.04 -3.81 -7.21
CA LEU A 89 -14.17 -4.52 -6.59
C LEU A 89 -15.51 -3.90 -7.00
N SER A 90 -15.57 -2.57 -7.07
CA SER A 90 -16.74 -1.80 -7.50
C SER A 90 -16.29 -0.52 -8.22
N ALA A 91 -17.24 0.34 -8.59
CA ALA A 91 -16.93 1.67 -9.12
C ALA A 91 -16.23 2.59 -8.10
N GLN A 92 -16.28 2.26 -6.81
CA GLN A 92 -15.79 3.09 -5.71
C GLN A 92 -14.75 2.37 -4.84
N SER A 93 -14.45 1.09 -5.09
CA SER A 93 -13.51 0.34 -4.25
C SER A 93 -12.67 -0.66 -5.03
N GLY A 94 -11.47 -0.92 -4.51
CA GLY A 94 -10.51 -1.84 -5.10
C GLY A 94 -9.37 -2.18 -4.15
N TYR A 95 -8.62 -3.22 -4.47
CA TYR A 95 -7.32 -3.47 -3.85
C TYR A 95 -6.21 -2.86 -4.70
N ALA A 96 -5.29 -2.19 -4.04
CA ALA A 96 -4.03 -1.73 -4.59
C ALA A 96 -2.91 -2.63 -4.07
N VAL A 97 -2.01 -3.01 -4.97
CA VAL A 97 -0.92 -3.94 -4.72
C VAL A 97 0.37 -3.30 -5.20
N GLU A 98 1.31 -3.07 -4.29
CA GLU A 98 2.57 -2.39 -4.57
C GLU A 98 3.75 -3.08 -3.87
N VAL A 99 4.98 -2.75 -4.26
CA VAL A 99 6.18 -3.29 -3.62
C VAL A 99 6.87 -2.20 -2.81
N ARG A 100 7.08 -2.48 -1.51
CA ARG A 100 7.75 -1.57 -0.58
C ARG A 100 9.07 -2.14 -0.10
N THR A 101 10.07 -1.27 -0.02
CA THR A 101 11.47 -1.59 0.33
C THR A 101 12.03 -0.45 1.17
N ALA A 102 13.13 -0.69 1.91
CA ALA A 102 13.83 0.36 2.65
C ALA A 102 14.65 1.29 1.71
N ALA A 103 13.96 2.07 0.89
CA ALA A 103 14.54 2.96 -0.13
C ALA A 103 13.62 4.16 -0.40
N GLY A 104 14.14 5.21 -1.03
CA GLY A 104 13.39 6.45 -1.24
C GLY A 104 13.05 7.09 0.10
N ASN A 105 11.76 7.40 0.32
CA ASN A 105 11.29 7.99 1.57
C ASN A 105 11.06 6.95 2.68
N ASP A 106 11.07 5.65 2.37
CA ASP A 106 10.69 4.57 3.28
C ASP A 106 11.81 4.13 4.23
N GLU A 107 12.07 4.90 5.28
CA GLU A 107 13.16 4.64 6.22
C GLU A 107 12.83 3.58 7.28
N ALA A 108 11.55 3.35 7.56
CA ALA A 108 11.08 2.45 8.62
C ALA A 108 10.75 1.03 8.14
N VAL A 109 10.81 0.77 6.83
CA VAL A 109 10.45 -0.52 6.25
C VAL A 109 11.46 -1.59 6.68
N CYS A 110 11.11 -2.34 7.73
CA CYS A 110 11.92 -3.43 8.26
C CYS A 110 11.63 -4.77 7.57
N ARG A 111 10.49 -4.89 6.89
CA ARG A 111 10.11 -6.09 6.11
C ARG A 111 9.70 -5.71 4.70
N PRO A 112 10.65 -5.68 3.74
CA PRO A 112 10.32 -5.46 2.33
C PRO A 112 9.41 -6.58 1.77
N GLY A 113 8.50 -6.20 0.88
CA GLY A 113 7.54 -7.13 0.27
C GLY A 113 6.43 -6.43 -0.49
N VAL A 114 5.37 -7.19 -0.78
CA VAL A 114 4.17 -6.72 -1.47
C VAL A 114 3.17 -6.19 -0.45
N LEU A 115 2.94 -4.88 -0.43
CA LEU A 115 1.90 -4.26 0.39
C LEU A 115 0.57 -4.36 -0.37
N ILE A 116 -0.47 -4.84 0.30
CA ILE A 116 -1.82 -4.97 -0.25
C ILE A 116 -2.74 -4.13 0.64
N TYR A 117 -3.52 -3.25 0.03
CA TYR A 117 -4.44 -2.40 0.78
C TYR A 117 -5.73 -2.15 -0.01
N LYS A 118 -6.84 -2.04 0.71
CA LYS A 118 -8.13 -1.67 0.14
C LYS A 118 -8.22 -0.16 0.06
N VAL A 119 -8.80 0.34 -1.03
CA VAL A 119 -9.18 1.74 -1.23
C VAL A 119 -10.69 1.79 -1.41
N SER A 120 -11.34 2.73 -0.74
CA SER A 120 -12.77 3.05 -0.86
C SER A 120 -12.94 4.57 -1.02
N SER A 121 -13.44 5.02 -2.17
CA SER A 121 -13.60 6.45 -2.48
C SER A 121 -14.89 7.07 -1.93
N ASP A 122 -15.79 6.25 -1.39
CA ASP A 122 -17.07 6.63 -0.78
C ASP A 122 -17.00 6.75 0.75
N VAL A 123 -15.82 6.51 1.34
CA VAL A 123 -15.56 6.67 2.77
C VAL A 123 -14.94 8.05 3.01
N ASP A 124 -15.50 8.79 3.97
CA ASP A 124 -15.04 10.13 4.30
C ASP A 124 -13.63 10.14 4.92
N THR A 125 -12.95 11.28 4.79
CA THR A 125 -11.67 11.55 5.45
C THR A 125 -11.76 11.32 6.95
N GLY A 126 -10.73 10.69 7.54
CA GLY A 126 -10.72 10.35 8.97
C GLY A 126 -11.56 9.13 9.35
N GLN A 127 -12.20 8.45 8.39
CA GLN A 127 -12.97 7.22 8.59
C GLN A 127 -12.29 5.97 8.00
N GLY A 128 -11.00 6.07 7.64
CA GLY A 128 -10.23 4.98 7.05
C GLY A 128 -10.64 4.61 5.61
N PRO A 129 -10.58 5.56 4.65
CA PRO A 129 -10.85 5.27 3.23
C PRO A 129 -9.82 4.34 2.59
N VAL A 130 -8.70 4.10 3.28
CA VAL A 130 -7.69 3.11 2.92
C VAL A 130 -7.42 2.22 4.12
N SER A 131 -7.28 0.91 3.89
CA SER A 131 -6.87 -0.04 4.93
C SER A 131 -5.87 -1.07 4.40
N VAL A 132 -4.76 -1.23 5.12
CA VAL A 132 -3.68 -2.17 4.81
C VAL A 132 -4.07 -3.57 5.30
N ALA A 133 -3.88 -4.58 4.45
CA ALA A 133 -3.96 -5.98 4.85
C ALA A 133 -2.63 -6.41 5.48
N ASP A 134 -2.70 -6.99 6.66
CA ASP A 134 -1.53 -7.45 7.40
C ASP A 134 -1.23 -8.94 7.09
N ALA A 135 -0.05 -9.22 6.54
CA ALA A 135 0.39 -10.58 6.28
C ALA A 135 0.84 -11.35 7.54
N THR A 136 1.01 -10.64 8.66
CA THR A 136 1.58 -11.12 9.92
C THR A 136 0.74 -10.65 11.12
N GLU A 137 -0.59 -10.86 11.04
CA GLU A 137 -1.53 -10.53 12.11
C GLU A 137 -1.07 -11.06 13.49
N ASP A 138 -1.23 -10.23 14.51
CA ASP A 138 -0.86 -10.44 15.91
C ASP A 138 0.64 -10.73 16.14
N SER A 139 1.51 -10.30 15.22
CA SER A 139 2.97 -10.48 15.34
C SER A 139 3.61 -9.50 16.32
N GLY A 140 2.95 -8.36 16.57
CA GLY A 140 3.50 -7.25 17.32
C GLY A 140 4.50 -6.40 16.53
N GLY A 141 4.71 -6.67 15.24
CA GLY A 141 5.58 -5.89 14.36
C GLY A 141 7.07 -6.24 14.35
N CYS A 142 7.77 -5.75 13.33
CA CYS A 142 9.23 -5.83 13.21
C CYS A 142 9.98 -4.59 13.72
N THR A 143 9.29 -3.56 14.24
CA THR A 143 9.94 -2.35 14.77
C THR A 143 9.20 -1.76 15.97
N ARG A 144 9.95 -1.01 16.79
CA ARG A 144 9.44 -0.23 17.94
C ARG A 144 9.81 1.25 17.82
N ARG A 145 10.06 1.72 16.58
CA ARG A 145 10.36 3.13 16.34
C ARG A 145 9.18 4.00 16.81
N PRO A 146 9.45 5.16 17.43
CA PRO A 146 8.39 6.08 17.82
C PRO A 146 7.56 6.51 16.60
N ASN A 147 6.24 6.59 16.78
CA ASN A 147 5.27 6.98 15.76
C ASN A 147 5.40 6.14 14.47
N VAL A 148 5.52 4.83 14.66
CA VAL A 148 5.28 3.81 13.65
C VAL A 148 4.27 2.84 14.25
N HIS A 149 3.15 2.59 13.58
CA HIS A 149 2.22 1.55 14.01
C HIS A 149 2.94 0.18 14.00
N ALA A 150 3.26 -0.32 15.19
CA ALA A 150 4.11 -1.50 15.33
C ALA A 150 3.50 -2.71 14.60
N GLU A 151 2.22 -3.01 14.82
CA GLU A 151 1.57 -4.17 14.20
C GLU A 151 1.64 -4.15 12.68
N LEU A 152 1.51 -2.98 12.05
CA LEU A 152 1.55 -2.89 10.59
C LEU A 152 2.97 -2.80 10.04
N SER A 153 4.01 -2.79 10.88
CA SER A 153 5.40 -2.58 10.42
C SER A 153 5.95 -3.71 9.57
N ASP A 154 5.38 -4.91 9.68
CA ASP A 154 5.65 -6.10 8.88
C ASP A 154 4.46 -6.53 8.01
N ALA A 155 3.49 -5.66 7.75
CA ALA A 155 2.33 -5.97 6.90
C ALA A 155 2.64 -6.60 5.51
N PRO A 156 3.74 -6.30 4.79
CA PRO A 156 3.92 -6.76 3.42
C PRO A 156 3.98 -8.29 3.23
N PHE A 157 3.27 -8.81 2.24
CA PHE A 157 3.29 -10.21 1.84
C PHE A 157 4.62 -10.58 1.15
N ARG A 158 5.12 -11.78 1.43
CA ARG A 158 6.33 -12.38 0.83
C ARG A 158 5.99 -13.53 -0.12
N PRO A 159 6.93 -13.94 -1.00
CA PRO A 159 6.74 -15.10 -1.87
C PRO A 159 6.17 -16.32 -1.14
N GLY A 160 5.17 -16.94 -1.75
CA GLY A 160 4.40 -18.05 -1.18
C GLY A 160 3.20 -17.63 -0.32
N GLN A 161 3.10 -16.38 0.11
CA GLN A 161 1.95 -15.89 0.87
C GLN A 161 0.81 -15.41 -0.03
N THR A 162 -0.39 -15.33 0.53
CA THR A 162 -1.61 -15.00 -0.21
C THR A 162 -2.59 -14.21 0.65
N PHE A 163 -3.06 -13.09 0.12
CA PHE A 163 -4.24 -12.40 0.60
C PHE A 163 -5.51 -12.99 -0.03
N THR A 164 -6.58 -13.14 0.77
CA THR A 164 -7.86 -13.70 0.31
C THR A 164 -9.04 -12.90 0.84
N ASP A 165 -9.81 -12.31 -0.06
CA ASP A 165 -11.12 -11.73 0.22
C ASP A 165 -12.21 -12.69 -0.25
N ARG A 166 -12.77 -13.46 0.69
CA ARG A 166 -13.81 -14.44 0.40
C ARG A 166 -15.14 -13.80 0.02
N ALA A 167 -15.43 -12.59 0.48
CA ALA A 167 -16.69 -11.92 0.21
C ALA A 167 -16.78 -11.48 -1.26
N ASN A 168 -15.66 -11.03 -1.82
CA ASN A 168 -15.57 -10.59 -3.22
C ASN A 168 -14.94 -11.64 -4.16
N GLY A 169 -14.56 -12.83 -3.64
CA GLY A 169 -13.93 -13.89 -4.43
C GLY A 169 -12.54 -13.54 -4.97
N VAL A 170 -11.84 -12.57 -4.34
CA VAL A 170 -10.53 -12.11 -4.79
C VAL A 170 -9.42 -12.82 -4.04
N ARG A 171 -8.40 -13.27 -4.77
CA ARG A 171 -7.17 -13.86 -4.21
C ARG A 171 -5.95 -13.21 -4.85
N ILE A 172 -5.00 -12.76 -4.03
CA ILE A 172 -3.76 -12.12 -4.48
C ILE A 172 -2.60 -12.91 -3.88
N SER A 173 -1.85 -13.61 -4.72
CA SER A 173 -0.72 -14.47 -4.31
C SER A 173 0.59 -13.83 -4.73
N VAL A 174 1.55 -13.75 -3.81
CA VAL A 174 2.92 -13.36 -4.14
C VAL A 174 3.67 -14.61 -4.58
N LEU A 175 4.08 -14.68 -5.85
CA LEU A 175 4.68 -15.89 -6.42
C LEU A 175 6.16 -15.97 -6.06
N ASP A 176 6.93 -15.00 -6.54
CA ASP A 176 8.37 -14.92 -6.34
C ASP A 176 8.85 -13.46 -6.45
N LYS A 177 10.15 -13.32 -6.20
CA LYS A 177 10.93 -12.11 -6.37
C LYS A 177 12.08 -12.44 -7.32
N ASP A 178 12.28 -11.63 -8.35
CA ASP A 178 13.41 -11.78 -9.27
C ASP A 178 14.70 -11.13 -8.73
N ASP A 179 15.80 -11.31 -9.47
CA ASP A 179 17.12 -10.79 -9.09
C ASP A 179 17.20 -9.25 -9.14
N ASP A 180 16.35 -8.61 -9.95
CA ASP A 180 16.22 -7.15 -10.05
C ASP A 180 15.36 -6.57 -8.92
N GLY A 181 14.75 -7.43 -8.12
CA GLY A 181 13.93 -7.08 -6.96
C GLY A 181 12.47 -6.82 -7.27
N ASN A 182 12.01 -7.12 -8.48
CA ASN A 182 10.59 -7.10 -8.81
C ASN A 182 9.88 -8.31 -8.22
N TYR A 183 8.60 -8.15 -7.92
CA TYR A 183 7.75 -9.21 -7.39
C TYR A 183 6.72 -9.60 -8.44
N ARG A 184 6.57 -10.90 -8.69
CA ARG A 184 5.46 -11.40 -9.50
C ARG A 184 4.28 -11.74 -8.61
N VAL A 185 3.14 -11.12 -8.88
CA VAL A 185 1.87 -11.35 -8.16
C VAL A 185 0.84 -11.97 -9.09
N ARG A 186 0.08 -12.94 -8.59
CA ARG A 186 -1.05 -13.55 -9.28
C ARG A 186 -2.34 -13.08 -8.64
N VAL A 187 -3.21 -12.49 -9.44
CA VAL A 187 -4.55 -12.07 -9.03
C VAL A 187 -5.56 -13.06 -9.60
N THR A 188 -6.49 -13.50 -8.77
CA THR A 188 -7.66 -14.30 -9.18
C THR A 188 -8.92 -13.53 -8.83
N ARG A 189 -9.84 -13.43 -9.80
CA ARG A 189 -11.14 -12.74 -9.66
C ARG A 189 -12.27 -13.65 -10.14
N PRO A 190 -13.47 -13.51 -9.55
CA PRO A 190 -14.65 -14.28 -9.95
C PRO A 190 -15.12 -13.90 -11.37
#